data_AF-A0A8S9LZE3-F1
#
_entry.id   AF-A0A8S9LZE3-F1
#
_cell.length_a   1.000
_cell.length_b   1.000
_cell.length_c   1.000
_cell.angle_alpha   90.00
_cell.angle_beta   90.00
_cell.angle_gamma   90.00
#
_symmetry.space_group_name_H-M   'P 1'
#
loop_
_entity.id
_entity.type
_entity.pdbx_description
1 polymer ?
#
loop_
_entity_poly.entity_id
_entity_poly.type
_entity_poly.pdbx_seq_one_letter_code
_entity_poly.pdbx_strand_id
1 'polypeptide(L)'
;FLHDQIGWIFSSSETVIKAVTDLSILLAFTILLNSVQPVLSGVAIGSGWQSFVAYINLGCYYFIGLPLGFVMGWIFKSGVKGIWTGMIFGGTAMQTLILIFIVMRCDWEKEVVQFLLL
;
A
#
# COMPACT_ATOMS: atom_id res chain seq x y z
N PHE A 1 1.27 25.43 -0.65
CA PHE A 1 2.51 26.24 -0.64
C PHE A 1 3.77 25.41 -0.94
N LEU A 2 3.93 24.21 -0.36
CA LEU A 2 5.08 23.32 -0.65
C LEU A 2 4.94 22.49 -1.95
N HIS A 3 3.77 22.50 -2.59
CA HIS A 3 3.44 21.61 -3.71
C HIS A 3 4.05 22.02 -5.06
N ASP A 4 4.27 23.33 -5.27
CA ASP A 4 4.80 23.87 -6.54
C ASP A 4 6.32 23.90 -6.62
N GLN A 5 7.03 23.73 -5.50
CA GLN A 5 8.50 23.82 -5.47
C GLN A 5 9.23 22.48 -5.65
N ILE A 6 8.54 21.34 -5.47
CA ILE A 6 9.16 20.01 -5.59
C ILE A 6 9.47 19.68 -7.05
N GLY A 7 8.64 20.15 -8.00
CA GLY A 7 8.86 19.94 -9.44
C GLY A 7 10.12 20.60 -9.99
N TRP A 8 10.50 21.76 -9.44
CA TRP A 8 11.69 22.51 -9.86
C TRP A 8 13.01 21.82 -9.51
N ILE A 9 13.02 20.91 -8.53
CA ILE A 9 14.23 20.16 -8.13
C ILE A 9 14.53 19.01 -9.11
N PHE A 10 13.50 18.47 -9.80
CA PHE A 10 13.65 17.30 -10.67
C PHE A 10 13.68 17.63 -12.17
N SER A 11 13.06 18.72 -12.64
CA SER A 11 13.08 19.09 -14.06
C SER A 11 12.58 20.52 -14.33
N SER A 12 13.17 21.19 -15.32
CA SER A 12 12.76 22.55 -15.77
C SER A 12 11.60 22.55 -16.78
N SER A 13 10.98 21.39 -17.07
CA SER A 13 9.84 21.29 -18.00
C SER A 13 8.51 21.40 -17.25
N GLU A 14 7.65 22.36 -17.63
CA GLU A 14 6.31 22.57 -17.04
C GLU A 14 5.44 21.31 -17.07
N THR A 15 5.61 20.46 -18.08
CA THR A 15 4.93 19.16 -18.20
C THR A 15 5.28 18.20 -17.07
N VAL A 16 6.55 18.19 -16.64
CA VAL A 16 7.01 17.33 -15.54
C VAL A 16 6.57 17.91 -14.21
N ILE A 17 6.63 19.23 -14.04
CA ILE A 17 6.18 19.92 -12.82
C ILE A 17 4.69 19.62 -12.57
N LYS A 18 3.81 19.79 -13.58
CA LYS A 18 2.39 19.45 -13.45
C LYS A 18 2.16 17.98 -13.12
N ALA A 19 2.92 17.06 -13.74
CA ALA A 19 2.81 15.65 -13.43
C ALA A 19 3.23 15.35 -11.97
N VAL A 20 4.31 15.94 -11.49
CA VAL A 20 4.81 15.78 -10.11
C VAL A 20 3.82 16.35 -9.10
N THR A 21 3.23 17.52 -9.36
CA THR A 21 2.14 18.12 -8.57
C THR A 21 0.92 17.19 -8.50
N ASP A 22 0.56 16.52 -9.58
CA ASP A 22 -0.56 15.59 -9.58
C ASP A 22 -0.25 14.27 -8.85
N LEU A 23 1.02 13.87 -8.85
CA LEU A 23 1.54 12.65 -8.23
C LEU A 23 1.87 12.84 -6.75
N SER A 24 2.18 14.04 -6.29
CA SER A 24 2.60 14.31 -4.92
C SER A 24 1.47 14.10 -3.91
N ILE A 25 0.20 14.31 -4.31
CA ILE A 25 -0.95 13.93 -3.48
C ILE A 25 -1.05 12.41 -3.35
N LEU A 26 -0.73 11.68 -4.43
CA LEU A 26 -0.67 10.23 -4.41
C LEU A 26 0.44 9.77 -3.48
N LEU A 27 1.63 10.34 -3.61
CA LEU A 27 2.80 10.09 -2.77
C LEU A 27 2.50 10.31 -1.29
N ALA A 28 1.78 11.38 -0.93
CA ALA A 28 1.40 11.62 0.46
C ALA A 28 0.57 10.45 1.03
N PHE A 29 -0.41 9.96 0.27
CA PHE A 29 -1.17 8.76 0.63
C PHE A 29 -0.28 7.50 0.67
N THR A 30 0.62 7.35 -0.29
CA THR A 30 1.59 6.25 -0.36
C THR A 30 2.45 6.21 0.91
N ILE A 31 2.94 7.34 1.38
CA ILE A 31 3.79 7.44 2.57
C ILE A 31 3.00 7.07 3.83
N LEU A 32 1.74 7.53 3.93
CA LEU A 32 0.86 7.14 5.04
C LEU A 32 0.62 5.63 5.07
N LEU A 33 0.25 5.04 3.93
CA LEU A 33 0.04 3.60 3.79
C LEU A 33 1.31 2.79 4.08
N ASN A 34 2.46 3.25 3.56
CA ASN A 34 3.77 2.63 3.83
C ASN A 34 4.22 2.80 5.29
N SER A 35 3.59 3.65 6.10
CA SER A 35 3.89 3.74 7.54
C SER A 35 3.08 2.72 8.34
N VAL A 36 1.87 2.38 7.89
CA VAL A 36 0.99 1.40 8.56
C VAL A 36 1.38 -0.04 8.22
N GLN A 37 1.80 -0.29 6.98
CA GLN A 37 2.14 -1.62 6.48
C GLN A 37 3.28 -2.31 7.26
N PRO A 38 4.39 -1.63 7.61
CA PRO A 38 5.49 -2.20 8.39
C PRO A 38 5.10 -2.48 9.83
N VAL A 39 4.24 -1.65 10.43
CA VAL A 39 3.75 -1.86 11.81
C VAL A 39 2.91 -3.13 11.87
N LEU A 40 1.95 -3.28 10.96
CA LEU A 40 1.12 -4.50 10.88
C LEU A 40 1.94 -5.74 10.53
N SER A 41 2.86 -5.62 9.57
CA SER A 41 3.74 -6.73 9.21
C SER A 41 4.66 -7.11 10.38
N GLY A 42 5.14 -6.12 11.14
CA GLY A 42 5.95 -6.33 12.34
C GLY A 42 5.20 -7.09 13.42
N VAL A 43 3.94 -6.71 13.70
CA VAL A 43 3.08 -7.45 14.64
C VAL A 43 2.84 -8.87 14.16
N ALA A 44 2.48 -9.07 12.89
CA ALA A 44 2.18 -10.39 12.35
C ALA A 44 3.42 -11.31 12.30
N ILE A 45 4.60 -10.76 11.99
CA ILE A 45 5.86 -11.52 12.04
C ILE A 45 6.22 -11.84 13.49
N GLY A 46 6.00 -10.90 14.42
CA GLY A 46 6.19 -11.11 15.86
C GLY A 46 5.33 -12.24 16.43
N SER A 47 4.10 -12.41 15.93
CA SER A 47 3.20 -13.53 16.25
C SER A 47 3.51 -14.82 15.47
N GLY A 48 4.53 -14.84 14.59
CA GLY A 48 4.88 -16.02 13.78
C GLY A 48 4.03 -16.24 12.53
N TRP A 49 3.17 -15.29 12.18
CA TRP A 49 2.21 -15.39 11.07
C TRP A 49 2.76 -14.93 9.72
N GLN A 50 4.07 -14.77 9.60
CA GLN A 50 4.74 -14.24 8.41
C GLN A 50 4.32 -14.92 7.09
N SER A 51 4.17 -16.25 7.10
CA SER A 51 3.82 -17.02 5.90
C SER A 51 2.41 -16.69 5.42
N PHE A 52 1.46 -16.57 6.35
CA PHE A 52 0.08 -16.25 6.05
C PHE A 52 -0.05 -14.82 5.48
N VAL A 53 0.68 -13.87 6.07
CA VAL A 53 0.77 -12.49 5.55
C VAL A 53 1.36 -12.45 4.14
N ALA A 54 2.40 -13.23 3.87
CA ALA A 54 3.03 -13.31 2.55
C ALA A 54 2.06 -13.83 1.48
N TYR A 55 1.27 -14.87 1.79
CA TYR A 55 0.24 -15.38 0.89
C TYR A 55 -0.85 -14.34 0.58
N ILE A 56 -1.33 -13.61 1.59
CA ILE A 56 -2.33 -12.55 1.39
C ILE A 56 -1.75 -11.41 0.56
N ASN A 57 -0.50 -11.01 0.82
CA ASN A 57 0.18 -9.97 0.06
C ASN A 57 0.27 -10.35 -1.43
N LEU A 58 0.81 -11.54 -1.73
CA LEU A 58 0.87 -12.08 -3.09
C LEU A 58 -0.52 -12.12 -3.75
N GLY A 59 -1.53 -12.60 -3.01
CA GLY A 59 -2.89 -12.68 -3.49
C GLY A 59 -3.45 -11.31 -3.89
N CYS A 60 -3.40 -10.34 -2.98
CA CYS A 60 -3.90 -8.99 -3.23
C CYS A 60 -3.13 -8.28 -4.34
N TYR A 61 -1.80 -8.36 -4.36
CA TYR A 61 -1.01 -7.68 -5.37
C TYR A 61 -1.20 -8.26 -6.77
N TYR A 62 -1.22 -9.59 -6.90
CA TYR A 62 -1.28 -10.24 -8.21
C TYR A 62 -2.71 -10.42 -8.74
N PHE A 63 -3.66 -10.82 -7.89
CA PHE A 63 -5.03 -11.06 -8.36
C PHE A 63 -5.90 -9.80 -8.38
N ILE A 64 -5.58 -8.77 -7.59
CA ILE A 64 -6.43 -7.59 -7.45
C ILE A 64 -5.69 -6.33 -7.90
N GLY A 65 -4.51 -6.07 -7.36
CA GLY A 65 -3.68 -4.89 -7.67
C GLY A 65 -3.26 -4.83 -9.14
N LEU A 66 -2.83 -5.95 -9.72
CA LEU A 66 -2.43 -6.06 -11.12
C LEU A 66 -3.58 -5.78 -12.11
N PRO A 67 -4.74 -6.46 -12.02
CA PRO A 67 -5.87 -6.16 -12.89
C PRO A 67 -6.46 -4.77 -12.64
N LEU A 68 -6.55 -4.29 -11.38
CA LEU A 68 -6.99 -2.90 -11.11
C LEU A 68 -6.02 -1.87 -11.68
N GLY A 69 -4.71 -2.10 -11.56
CA GLY A 69 -3.68 -1.26 -12.14
C GLY A 69 -3.78 -1.21 -13.66
N PHE A 70 -4.02 -2.36 -14.30
CA PHE A 70 -4.21 -2.43 -15.74
C PHE A 70 -5.51 -1.73 -16.19
N VAL A 71 -6.62 -1.95 -15.48
CA VAL A 71 -7.91 -1.28 -15.74
C VAL A 71 -7.78 0.23 -15.54
N MET A 72 -7.25 0.71 -14.42
CA MET A 72 -7.08 2.15 -14.19
C MET A 72 -6.06 2.79 -15.14
N GLY A 73 -5.00 2.08 -15.53
CA GLY A 73 -4.04 2.55 -16.51
C GLY A 73 -4.64 2.69 -17.92
N TRP A 74 -5.39 1.68 -18.35
CA TRP A 74 -5.85 1.56 -19.73
C TRP A 74 -7.24 2.18 -19.96
N ILE A 75 -8.21 1.94 -19.07
CA ILE A 75 -9.60 2.42 -19.19
C ILE A 75 -9.72 3.91 -18.84
N PHE A 76 -9.07 4.36 -17.76
CA PHE A 76 -9.14 5.76 -17.33
C PHE A 76 -8.18 6.68 -18.09
N LYS A 77 -7.40 6.16 -19.06
CA LYS A 77 -6.34 6.86 -19.80
C LYS A 77 -5.40 7.70 -18.93
N SER A 78 -5.28 7.38 -17.64
CA SER A 78 -4.48 8.11 -16.66
C SER A 78 -3.00 7.72 -16.70
N GLY A 79 -2.60 6.87 -17.65
CA GLY A 79 -1.22 6.45 -17.86
C GLY A 79 -0.59 5.89 -16.59
N VAL A 80 0.63 6.36 -16.28
CA VAL A 80 1.42 5.92 -15.12
C VAL A 80 0.72 6.23 -13.79
N LYS A 81 0.00 7.36 -13.68
CA LYS A 81 -0.73 7.74 -12.46
C LYS A 81 -1.85 6.75 -12.15
N GLY A 82 -2.57 6.29 -13.16
CA GLY A 82 -3.64 5.29 -13.02
C GLY A 82 -3.10 3.94 -12.54
N ILE A 83 -2.00 3.47 -13.14
CA ILE A 83 -1.34 2.22 -12.74
C ILE A 83 -0.86 2.31 -11.28
N TRP A 84 -0.23 3.42 -10.92
CA TRP A 84 0.31 3.60 -9.58
C TRP A 84 -0.79 3.69 -8.52
N THR A 85 -1.86 4.44 -8.81
CA THR A 85 -3.04 4.53 -7.93
C THR A 85 -3.69 3.16 -7.76
N GLY A 86 -3.89 2.43 -8.85
CA GLY A 86 -4.50 1.10 -8.83
C GLY A 86 -3.68 0.06 -8.06
N MET A 87 -2.34 0.10 -8.19
CA MET A 87 -1.45 -0.77 -7.43
C MET A 87 -1.45 -0.45 -5.93
N ILE A 88 -1.46 0.83 -5.56
CA ILE A 88 -1.45 1.24 -4.15
C ILE A 88 -2.79 0.95 -3.48
N PHE A 89 -3.91 1.31 -4.12
CA PHE A 89 -5.24 1.05 -3.57
C PHE A 89 -5.61 -0.43 -3.62
N GLY A 90 -5.38 -1.10 -4.76
CA GLY A 90 -5.77 -2.49 -4.97
C GLY A 90 -4.84 -3.51 -4.31
N GLY A 91 -3.54 -3.20 -4.22
CA GLY A 91 -2.55 -4.05 -3.56
C GLY A 91 -2.37 -3.67 -2.08
N THR A 92 -1.60 -2.61 -1.83
CA THR A 92 -1.17 -2.22 -0.47
C THR A 92 -2.34 -1.90 0.46
N ALA A 93 -3.28 -1.05 0.06
CA ALA A 93 -4.37 -0.64 0.94
C ALA A 93 -5.32 -1.82 1.24
N MET A 94 -5.66 -2.62 0.22
CA MET A 94 -6.51 -3.80 0.41
C MET A 94 -5.85 -4.86 1.30
N GLN A 95 -4.56 -5.17 1.08
CA GLN A 95 -3.80 -6.06 1.94
C GLN A 95 -3.78 -5.55 3.40
N THR A 96 -3.54 -4.25 3.59
CA THR A 96 -3.51 -3.61 4.91
C THR A 96 -4.85 -3.75 5.62
N LEU A 97 -5.97 -3.52 4.92
CA LEU A 97 -7.31 -3.70 5.48
C LEU A 97 -7.61 -5.15 5.87
N ILE A 98 -7.22 -6.11 5.04
CA ILE A 98 -7.38 -7.54 5.34
C ILE A 98 -6.57 -7.92 6.57
N LEU A 99 -5.31 -7.46 6.66
CA LEU A 99 -4.47 -7.68 7.84
C LEU A 99 -5.09 -7.08 9.10
N ILE A 100 -5.53 -5.83 9.06
CA ILE A 100 -6.22 -5.18 10.19
C ILE A 100 -7.45 -5.99 10.61
N PHE A 101 -8.26 -6.42 9.65
CA PHE A 101 -9.45 -7.22 9.93
C PHE A 101 -9.11 -8.54 10.64
N ILE A 102 -8.09 -9.25 10.16
CA ILE A 102 -7.66 -10.51 10.74
C ILE A 102 -7.04 -10.31 12.12
N VAL A 103 -6.22 -9.27 12.30
CA VAL A 103 -5.65 -8.85 13.60
C VAL A 103 -6.76 -8.53 14.59
N MET A 104 -7.79 -7.78 14.20
CA MET A 104 -8.93 -7.47 15.08
C MET A 104 -9.80 -8.69 15.40
N ARG A 105 -9.88 -9.68 14.51
CA ARG A 105 -10.63 -10.93 14.70
C ARG A 105 -9.79 -12.03 15.36
N CYS A 106 -8.49 -11.84 15.51
CA CYS A 106 -7.63 -12.77 16.21
C CYS A 106 -7.95 -12.73 17.71
N ASP A 107 -8.06 -13.91 18.29
CA ASP A 107 -8.27 -14.11 19.73
C ASP A 107 -6.91 -13.96 20.43
N TRP A 108 -6.49 -12.72 20.67
CA TRP A 108 -5.18 -12.38 21.27
C TRP A 108 -4.92 -13.13 22.58
N GLU A 109 -5.97 -13.42 23.35
CA GLU A 109 -5.88 -14.25 24.57
C GLU A 109 -5.27 -15.63 24.30
N LYS A 110 -5.59 -16.28 23.18
CA LYS A 110 -5.03 -17.59 22.83
C LYS A 110 -3.61 -17.50 22.30
N GLU A 111 -3.28 -16.45 21.55
CA GLU A 111 -1.90 -16.23 21.08
C GLU A 111 -0.95 -15.94 22.25
N VAL A 112 -1.39 -15.13 23.22
CA VAL A 112 -0.60 -14.81 24.41
C VAL A 112 -0.37 -16.06 25.26
N VAL A 113 -1.38 -16.92 25.42
CA VAL A 113 -1.24 -18.21 26.14
C VAL A 113 -0.30 -19.18 25.41
N GLN A 114 -0.37 -19.26 24.08
CA GLN A 114 0.55 -20.06 23.28
C GLN A 114 2.01 -19.58 23.41
N PHE A 115 2.21 -18.26 23.48
CA PHE A 115 3.53 -17.64 23.64
C PHE A 115 4.10 -17.82 25.06
N LEU A 116 3.25 -17.82 26.09
CA LEU A 116 3.64 -18.07 27.49
C LEU A 116 3.97 -19.53 27.81
N LEU A 117 3.53 -20.47 26.96
CA LEU A 117 3.78 -21.91 27.10
C LEU A 117 5.05 -22.39 26.36
N LEU A 118 5.74 -21.50 25.64
CA LEU A 118 7.05 -21.72 25.00
C LEU A 118 8.18 -21.18 25.88
#